data_AF-A0A971FKM0-F1
#
_entry.id   AF-A0A971FKM0-F1
#
_cell.length_a   1.000
_cell.length_b   1.000
_cell.length_c   1.000
_cell.angle_alpha   90.00
_cell.angle_beta   90.00
_cell.angle_gamma   90.00
#
_symmetry.space_group_name_H-M   'P 1'
#
loop_
_entity.id
_entity.type
_entity.pdbx_description
1 polymer ?
#
loop_
_entity_poly.entity_id
_entity_poly.type
_entity_poly.pdbx_seq_one_letter_code
_entity_poly.pdbx_strand_id
1 'polypeptide(L)' 'MKENKTTYYCSTCQKQVTWHYEPVNHLKQALLSVITVGLWLPMWLGLTLVKVKYCDKCQSPLSDD' A
#
# COMPACT_ATOMS: atom_id res chain seq x y z
N MET A 1 6.70 -12.49 22.54
CA MET A 1 6.39 -12.89 21.15
C MET A 1 7.43 -12.25 20.25
N LYS A 2 8.35 -13.02 19.62
CA LYS A 2 9.32 -12.45 18.67
C LYS A 2 8.58 -12.22 17.36
N GLU A 3 8.09 -10.99 17.17
CA GLU A 3 7.63 -10.50 15.88
C GLU A 3 8.80 -10.60 14.91
N ASN A 4 8.74 -11.52 13.96
CA ASN A 4 9.69 -11.59 12.86
C ASN A 4 9.45 -10.37 11.99
N LYS A 5 10.02 -9.23 12.38
CA LYS A 5 10.01 -8.00 11.59
C LYS A 5 10.73 -8.31 10.29
N THR A 6 9.97 -8.66 9.26
CA THR A 6 10.48 -8.91 7.93
C THR A 6 11.08 -7.60 7.45
N THR A 7 12.40 -7.47 7.49
CA THR A 7 13.08 -6.29 6.96
C THR A 7 13.20 -6.43 5.45
N TYR A 8 13.06 -5.33 4.73
CA TYR A 8 13.13 -5.30 3.28
C TYR A 8 14.21 -4.29 2.87
N TYR A 9 14.90 -4.53 1.76
CA TYR A 9 15.92 -3.62 1.28
C TYR A 9 15.24 -2.43 0.58
N CYS A 10 15.54 -1.21 1.03
CA CYS A 10 15.07 -0.01 0.37
C CYS A 10 16.18 0.56 -0.51
N SER A 11 15.94 0.66 -1.81
CA SER A 11 16.85 1.26 -2.80
C SER A 11 17.14 2.73 -2.52
N THR A 12 16.15 3.50 -2.04
CA THR A 12 16.32 4.91 -1.66
C THR A 12 17.19 5.07 -0.42
N CYS A 13 16.99 4.22 0.59
CA CYS A 13 17.70 4.31 1.87
C CYS A 13 19.01 3.50 1.90
N GLN A 14 19.24 2.67 0.88
CA GLN A 14 20.36 1.72 0.72
C GLN A 14 20.61 0.84 1.96
N LYS A 15 19.54 0.46 2.66
CA LYS A 15 19.62 -0.32 3.89
C LYS A 15 18.37 -1.15 4.11
N GLN A 16 18.49 -2.15 4.98
CA GLN A 16 17.36 -2.92 5.45
C GLN A 16 16.48 -2.06 6.35
N VAL A 17 15.22 -1.91 5.96
CA VAL A 17 14.22 -1.12 6.67
C VAL A 17 13.00 -1.95 6.97
N THR A 18 12.24 -1.54 7.97
CA THR A 18 10.87 -2.00 8.16
C THR A 18 9.98 -1.43 7.07
N TRP A 19 8.96 -2.18 6.71
CA TRP A 19 7.99 -1.79 5.70
C TRP A 19 6.57 -1.87 6.27
N HIS A 20 5.67 -1.10 5.70
CA HIS A 20 4.25 -1.18 5.96
C HIS A 20 3.48 -1.21 4.63
N TYR A 21 2.28 -1.77 4.64
CA TYR A 21 1.36 -1.64 3.51
C TYR A 21 0.66 -0.29 3.60
N GLU A 22 0.53 0.43 2.48
CA GLU A 22 -0.34 1.61 2.47
C GLU A 22 -1.80 1.14 2.55
N PRO A 23 -2.55 1.54 3.59
CA PRO A 23 -3.94 1.13 3.71
C PRO A 23 -4.78 1.85 2.66
N VAL A 24 -5.56 1.08 1.90
CA VAL A 24 -6.55 1.65 0.99
C VAL A 24 -7.61 2.40 1.80
N ASN A 25 -7.79 3.68 1.52
CA ASN A 25 -8.84 4.49 2.15
C ASN A 25 -10.23 4.12 1.60
N HIS A 26 -10.84 3.10 2.19
CA HIS A 26 -12.18 2.61 1.82
C HIS A 26 -13.24 3.71 1.82
N LEU A 27 -13.15 4.70 2.72
CA LEU A 27 -14.11 5.82 2.76
C LEU A 27 -14.04 6.70 1.52
N LYS A 28 -12.83 7.05 1.06
CA LYS A 28 -12.65 7.87 -0.16
C LYS A 28 -13.15 7.11 -1.39
N GLN A 29 -12.85 5.82 -1.44
CA GLN A 29 -13.26 4.94 -2.54
C GLN A 29 -14.79 4.74 -2.56
N ALA A 30 -15.43 4.64 -1.39
CA ALA A 30 -16.88 4.56 -1.26
C ALA A 30 -17.57 5.88 -1.68
N LEU A 31 -16.99 7.03 -1.33
CA LEU A 31 -17.51 8.31 -1.80
C LEU A 31 -17.41 8.44 -3.33
N LEU A 32 -16.29 8.02 -3.91
CA LEU A 32 -16.10 7.98 -5.37
C LEU A 32 -17.06 7.01 -6.05
N SER A 33 -17.32 5.85 -5.47
CA SER A 33 -18.30 4.91 -6.01
C SER A 33 -19.72 5.47 -5.97
N VAL A 34 -20.10 6.24 -4.95
CA VAL A 34 -21.39 6.93 -4.93
C VAL A 34 -21.47 8.02 -6.00
N ILE A 35 -20.44 8.87 -6.14
CA ILE A 35 -20.40 9.96 -7.13
C ILE A 35 -20.47 9.42 -8.57
N THR A 36 -19.79 8.30 -8.82
CA THR A 36 -19.73 7.66 -10.14
C THR A 36 -20.86 6.64 -10.39
N VAL A 37 -21.87 6.58 -9.53
CA VAL A 37 -23.02 5.66 -9.65
C VAL A 37 -22.58 4.19 -9.76
N GLY A 38 -21.58 3.81 -8.97
CA GLY A 38 -21.04 2.45 -8.90
C GLY A 38 -20.00 2.11 -9.97
N LEU A 39 -19.75 2.98 -10.96
CA LEU A 39 -18.73 2.73 -12.00
C LEU A 39 -17.31 2.61 -11.43
N TRP A 40 -17.05 3.23 -10.27
CA TRP A 40 -15.75 3.18 -9.60
C TRP A 40 -15.50 1.90 -8.79
N LEU A 41 -16.51 1.04 -8.57
CA LEU A 41 -16.38 -0.22 -7.85
C LEU A 41 -15.30 -1.17 -8.42
N PRO A 42 -15.22 -1.45 -9.74
CA PRO A 42 -14.16 -2.31 -10.29
C PRO A 42 -12.75 -1.74 -10.08
N MET A 43 -12.58 -0.42 -10.18
CA MET A 43 -11.28 0.23 -9.94
C MET A 43 -10.90 0.17 -8.45
N TRP A 44 -11.88 0.35 -7.56
CA TRP A 44 -11.69 0.18 -6.12
C TRP A 44 -11.26 -1.26 -5.78
N LEU A 45 -11.91 -2.28 -6.37
CA LEU A 45 -11.52 -3.68 -6.18
C LEU A 45 -10.05 -3.91 -6.60
N GLY A 46 -9.65 -3.41 -7.77
CA GLY A 46 -8.25 -3.48 -8.21
C GLY A 46 -7.28 -2.88 -7.18
N LEU A 47 -7.57 -1.68 -6.69
CA LEU A 47 -6.73 -1.01 -5.68
C LEU A 47 -6.71 -1.75 -4.33
N THR A 48 -7.80 -2.41 -3.93
CA THR A 48 -7.80 -3.24 -2.71
C THR A 48 -6.97 -4.51 -2.84
N LEU A 49 -6.84 -5.05 -4.05
CA LEU A 49 -6.04 -6.24 -4.33
C LEU A 49 -4.56 -5.91 -4.45
N VAL A 50 -4.22 -4.72 -4.97
CA VAL A 50 -2.84 -4.25 -5.10
C VAL A 50 -2.34 -3.71 -3.76
N LYS A 51 -1.56 -4.53 -3.06
CA LYS A 51 -0.87 -4.12 -1.84
C LYS A 51 0.56 -3.70 -2.17
N VAL A 52 0.81 -2.40 -2.16
CA VAL A 52 2.16 -1.85 -2.34
C VAL A 52 2.84 -1.75 -0.97
N LYS A 53 4.06 -2.27 -0.89
CA LYS A 53 4.91 -2.15 0.31
C LYS A 53 5.61 -0.79 0.27
N TYR A 54 5.58 -0.06 1.37
CA TYR A 54 6.26 1.22 1.51
C TYR A 54 7.32 1.17 2.61
N CYS A 55 8.42 1.87 2.37
CA CYS A 55 9.48 2.06 3.36
C CYS A 55 8.99 2.94 4.51
N ASP A 56 9.18 2.50 5.75
CA ASP A 56 8.77 3.27 6.93
C ASP A 56 9.61 4.55 7.14
N LYS A 57 10.82 4.58 6.59
CA LYS A 57 11.76 5.71 6.75
C LYS A 57 11.57 6.82 5.72
N CYS A 58 11.40 6.45 4.45
CA CYS A 58 11.37 7.41 3.33
C CYS A 58 10.04 7.42 2.58
N GLN A 59 9.08 6.57 2.95
CA GLN A 59 7.77 6.43 2.31
C GLN A 59 7.85 6.16 0.79
N SER A 60 8.97 5.61 0.31
CA SER A 60 9.11 5.17 -1.08
C SER A 60 8.55 3.76 -1.25
N PRO A 61 7.92 3.45 -2.40
CA PRO A 61 7.47 2.10 -2.70
C PRO A 61 8.67 1.16 -2.80
N LEU A 62 8.53 -0.02 -2.20
CA LEU A 62 9.50 -1.10 -2.28
C LEU A 62 9.05 -2.04 -3.41
N SER A 63 9.71 -1.94 -4.55
CA SER A 63 9.54 -2.87 -5.67
C SER A 63 10.25 -4.19 -5.33
N ASP A 64 9.53 -5.29 -5.43
CA ASP A 64 10.10 -6.65 -5.50
C ASP A 64 10.57 -6.79 -6.96
N ASP A 65 11.85 -6.51 -7.23
CA ASP A 65 12.47 -6.73 -8.55
C ASP A 65 12.85 -8.21 -8.70
#